data_AF-A0A672MW24-F1
#
_entry.id   AF-A0A672MW24-F1
#
_cell.length_a   1.000
_cell.length_b   1.000
_cell.length_c   1.000
_cell.angle_alpha   90.00
_cell.angle_beta   90.00
_cell.angle_gamma   90.00
#
_symmetry.space_group_name_H-M   'P 1'
#
loop_
_entity.id
_entity.type
_entity.pdbx_description
1 polymer ?
#
loop_
_entity_poly.entity_id
_entity_poly.type
_entity_poly.pdbx_seq_one_letter_code
_entity_poly.pdbx_strand_id
1 'polypeptide(L)'
;MTLSDFIGALKDNPYFGAGFGLVGVGTALAVARKGAQVGMVFFRRNYMITLEVPSRDKSYHWLLSWITKHAKHTQHLSVETSYMQHESGRVHTQFDFHPSPGNHIIWYGRKWIRVERTREKQMVDLHTGTPWESVTFTALGRDRQIFFNILQEARELALKQEEGRTVMYTALGAEWRPFGFPRRRRPLSSVVLENGVAERIVDDVKEFIGNPKWYTDRGIPYRRGYLLYGPPGCGKSSFITALAGELGYSICLMSLSDRSLYCFYL
;
A
#
# COMPACT_ATOMS: atom_id res chain seq x y z
N MET A 1 -69.89 -3.01 5.84
CA MET A 1 -69.63 -3.59 4.50
C MET A 1 -68.19 -4.03 4.47
N THR A 2 -67.97 -5.32 4.57
CA THR A 2 -66.62 -5.91 4.63
C THR A 2 -65.97 -5.81 3.25
N LEU A 3 -64.63 -5.73 3.20
CA LEU A 3 -63.86 -5.71 1.93
C LEU A 3 -64.24 -6.87 1.00
N SER A 4 -64.70 -8.00 1.57
CA SER A 4 -65.23 -9.15 0.85
C SER A 4 -66.46 -8.83 0.00
N ASP A 5 -67.38 -8.01 0.51
CA ASP A 5 -68.66 -7.72 -0.13
C ASP A 5 -68.49 -6.70 -1.26
N PHE A 6 -67.52 -5.78 -1.10
CA PHE A 6 -67.12 -4.83 -2.14
C PHE A 6 -66.39 -5.56 -3.29
N ILE A 7 -65.53 -6.52 -2.99
CA ILE A 7 -64.85 -7.36 -3.99
C ILE A 7 -65.86 -8.27 -4.71
N GLY A 8 -66.90 -8.75 -4.00
CA GLY A 8 -67.99 -9.54 -4.59
C GLY A 8 -68.85 -8.74 -5.57
N ALA A 9 -69.34 -7.56 -5.17
CA ALA A 9 -70.22 -6.73 -6.00
C ALA A 9 -69.54 -6.14 -7.25
N LEU A 10 -68.21 -5.98 -7.24
CA LEU A 10 -67.44 -5.48 -8.39
C LEU A 10 -66.96 -6.58 -9.34
N LYS A 11 -66.97 -7.85 -8.93
CA LYS A 11 -66.63 -9.00 -9.77
C LYS A 11 -67.73 -9.34 -10.79
N ASP A 12 -68.95 -8.93 -10.51
CA ASP A 12 -70.11 -9.12 -11.39
C ASP A 12 -70.14 -8.17 -12.60
N ASN A 13 -69.20 -7.20 -12.68
CA ASN A 13 -69.10 -6.31 -13.84
C ASN A 13 -67.84 -6.61 -14.69
N PRO A 14 -68.00 -7.18 -15.90
CA PRO A 14 -66.88 -7.61 -16.74
C PRO A 14 -65.96 -6.46 -17.17
N TYR A 15 -66.45 -5.21 -17.19
CA TYR A 15 -65.64 -4.04 -17.52
C TYR A 15 -64.77 -3.55 -16.36
N PHE A 16 -65.20 -3.74 -15.11
CA PHE A 16 -64.43 -3.34 -13.91
C PHE A 16 -63.42 -4.40 -13.46
N GLY A 17 -63.64 -5.68 -13.80
CA GLY A 17 -62.68 -6.76 -13.55
C GLY A 17 -61.32 -6.56 -14.22
N ALA A 18 -61.29 -5.96 -15.42
CA ALA A 18 -60.05 -5.66 -16.14
C ALA A 18 -59.21 -4.56 -15.45
N GLY A 19 -59.86 -3.52 -14.89
CA GLY A 19 -59.19 -2.45 -14.15
C GLY A 19 -58.57 -2.93 -12.83
N PHE A 20 -59.30 -3.78 -12.08
CA PHE A 20 -58.78 -4.40 -10.85
C PHE A 20 -57.66 -5.40 -11.12
N GLY A 21 -57.73 -6.16 -12.23
CA GLY A 21 -56.63 -7.03 -12.65
C GLY A 21 -55.33 -6.26 -12.89
N LEU A 22 -55.42 -5.08 -13.51
CA LEU A 22 -54.26 -4.23 -13.79
C LEU A 22 -53.68 -3.60 -12.51
N VAL A 23 -54.53 -3.18 -11.57
CA VAL A 23 -54.11 -2.71 -10.24
C VAL A 23 -53.48 -3.84 -9.42
N GLY A 24 -54.04 -5.06 -9.46
CA GLY A 24 -53.49 -6.24 -8.80
C GLY A 24 -52.12 -6.66 -9.35
N VAL A 25 -51.97 -6.68 -10.67
CA VAL A 25 -50.67 -6.96 -11.32
C VAL A 25 -49.67 -5.85 -11.03
N GLY A 26 -50.09 -4.57 -11.05
CA GLY A 26 -49.24 -3.44 -10.72
C GLY A 26 -48.74 -3.45 -9.28
N THR A 27 -49.62 -3.77 -8.32
CA THR A 27 -49.24 -3.91 -6.90
C THR A 27 -48.33 -5.12 -6.67
N ALA A 28 -48.61 -6.27 -7.31
CA ALA A 28 -47.75 -7.44 -7.25
C ALA A 28 -46.35 -7.16 -7.81
N LEU A 29 -46.24 -6.50 -8.97
CA LEU A 29 -44.96 -6.09 -9.56
C LEU A 29 -44.20 -5.08 -8.68
N ALA A 30 -44.92 -4.13 -8.06
CA ALA A 30 -44.31 -3.18 -7.14
C ALA A 30 -43.75 -3.85 -5.88
N VAL A 31 -44.51 -4.80 -5.30
CA VAL A 31 -44.06 -5.60 -4.15
C VAL A 31 -42.87 -6.49 -4.53
N ALA A 32 -42.92 -7.15 -5.68
CA ALA A 32 -41.81 -7.96 -6.18
C ALA A 32 -40.54 -7.13 -6.39
N ARG A 33 -40.67 -5.92 -6.97
CA ARG A 33 -39.53 -5.00 -7.16
C ARG A 33 -38.94 -4.54 -5.83
N LYS A 34 -39.78 -4.17 -4.84
CA LYS A 34 -39.31 -3.81 -3.50
C LYS A 34 -38.67 -5.01 -2.79
N GLY A 35 -39.28 -6.19 -2.88
CA GLY A 35 -38.74 -7.43 -2.32
C GLY A 35 -37.38 -7.79 -2.91
N ALA A 36 -37.20 -7.65 -4.22
CA ALA A 36 -35.92 -7.86 -4.90
C ALA A 36 -34.86 -6.84 -4.45
N GLN A 37 -35.23 -5.57 -4.29
CA GLN A 37 -34.32 -4.52 -3.78
C GLN A 37 -33.86 -4.83 -2.35
N VAL A 38 -34.79 -5.15 -1.45
CA VAL A 38 -34.47 -5.51 -0.05
C VAL A 38 -33.64 -6.79 0.01
N GLY A 39 -34.01 -7.81 -0.76
CA GLY A 39 -33.26 -9.07 -0.87
C GLY A 39 -31.83 -8.85 -1.37
N MET A 40 -31.63 -7.98 -2.37
CA MET A 40 -30.31 -7.63 -2.86
C MET A 40 -29.47 -6.89 -1.81
N VAL A 41 -30.07 -5.97 -1.05
CA VAL A 41 -29.38 -5.27 0.05
C VAL A 41 -28.99 -6.24 1.17
N PHE A 42 -29.89 -7.15 1.54
CA PHE A 42 -29.61 -8.19 2.54
C PHE A 42 -28.47 -9.11 2.09
N PHE A 43 -28.47 -9.51 0.81
CA PHE A 43 -27.41 -10.32 0.22
C PHE A 43 -26.06 -9.60 0.27
N ARG A 44 -26.00 -8.33 -0.16
CA ARG A 44 -24.76 -7.53 -0.09
C ARG A 44 -24.25 -7.35 1.34
N ARG A 45 -25.12 -7.18 2.32
CA ARG A 45 -24.70 -6.99 3.72
C ARG A 45 -24.24 -8.28 4.40
N ASN A 46 -24.84 -9.43 4.08
CA ASN A 46 -24.63 -10.66 4.87
C ASN A 46 -23.73 -11.69 4.19
N TYR A 47 -23.54 -11.60 2.87
CA TYR A 47 -22.80 -12.57 2.06
C TYR A 47 -21.63 -11.96 1.25
N MET A 48 -21.42 -10.64 1.34
CA MET A 48 -20.27 -9.97 0.74
C MET A 48 -19.49 -9.22 1.80
N ILE A 49 -18.18 -9.10 1.60
CA ILE A 49 -17.34 -8.20 2.36
C ILE A 49 -16.77 -7.15 1.41
N THR A 50 -16.74 -5.92 1.90
CA THR A 50 -16.19 -4.76 1.22
C THR A 50 -15.00 -4.20 2.02
N LEU A 51 -13.89 -3.92 1.34
CA LEU A 51 -12.77 -3.15 1.86
C LEU A 51 -12.67 -1.86 1.06
N GLU A 52 -12.77 -0.71 1.72
CA GLU A 52 -12.56 0.60 1.11
C GLU A 52 -11.20 1.16 1.53
N VAL A 53 -10.41 1.60 0.55
CA VAL A 53 -9.11 2.25 0.78
C VAL A 53 -9.13 3.64 0.15
N PRO A 54 -9.08 4.71 0.97
CA PRO A 54 -9.06 6.09 0.46
C PRO A 54 -7.68 6.48 -0.09
N SER A 55 -7.64 7.46 -0.98
CA SER A 55 -6.40 7.99 -1.58
C SER A 55 -5.44 8.63 -0.58
N ARG A 56 -5.94 9.03 0.59
CA ARG A 56 -5.12 9.56 1.70
C ARG A 56 -4.22 8.49 2.34
N ASP A 57 -4.58 7.21 2.20
CA ASP A 57 -3.79 6.10 2.73
C ASP A 57 -2.63 5.76 1.78
N LYS A 58 -1.43 5.52 2.33
CA LYS A 58 -0.25 5.09 1.55
C LYS A 58 -0.50 3.79 0.77
N SER A 59 -1.34 2.92 1.31
CA SER A 59 -1.69 1.63 0.68
C SER A 59 -2.46 1.78 -0.63
N TYR A 60 -3.04 2.95 -0.91
CA TYR A 60 -3.74 3.23 -2.17
C TYR A 60 -2.84 3.00 -3.39
N HIS A 61 -1.65 3.61 -3.42
CA HIS A 61 -0.70 3.47 -4.53
C HIS A 61 -0.18 2.03 -4.65
N TRP A 62 0.07 1.36 -3.53
CA TRP A 62 0.50 -0.05 -3.53
C TRP A 62 -0.55 -0.96 -4.16
N LEU A 63 -1.83 -0.74 -3.82
CA LEU A 63 -2.95 -1.48 -4.37
C LEU A 63 -3.14 -1.20 -5.86
N LEU A 64 -2.99 0.04 -6.33
CA LEU A 64 -3.06 0.35 -7.76
C LEU A 64 -2.01 -0.40 -8.57
N SER A 65 -0.75 -0.40 -8.11
CA SER A 65 0.33 -1.17 -8.75
C SER A 65 0.06 -2.67 -8.71
N TRP A 66 -0.51 -3.18 -7.61
CA TRP A 66 -0.91 -4.58 -7.50
C TRP A 66 -2.05 -4.94 -8.45
N ILE A 67 -3.07 -4.08 -8.60
CA ILE A 67 -4.19 -4.29 -9.52
C ILE A 67 -3.67 -4.29 -10.96
N THR A 68 -2.82 -3.35 -11.36
CA THR A 68 -2.24 -3.33 -12.72
C THR A 68 -1.56 -4.67 -13.06
N LYS A 69 -0.87 -5.29 -12.10
CA LYS A 69 -0.20 -6.57 -12.31
C LYS A 69 -1.17 -7.76 -12.42
N HIS A 70 -2.28 -7.74 -11.68
CA HIS A 70 -3.24 -8.85 -11.61
C HIS A 70 -4.39 -8.73 -12.62
N ALA A 71 -4.79 -7.51 -12.96
CA ALA A 71 -5.88 -7.22 -13.87
C ALA A 71 -5.35 -7.11 -15.31
N LYS A 72 -4.83 -8.21 -15.85
CA LYS A 72 -4.20 -8.27 -17.18
C LYS A 72 -5.16 -7.95 -18.35
N HIS A 73 -6.47 -7.93 -18.10
CA HIS A 73 -7.52 -7.67 -19.09
C HIS A 73 -8.41 -6.48 -18.71
N THR A 74 -7.84 -5.39 -18.18
CA THR A 74 -8.60 -4.15 -18.01
C THR A 74 -8.77 -3.43 -19.33
N GLN A 75 -10.03 -3.18 -19.73
CA GLN A 75 -10.34 -2.43 -20.96
C GLN A 75 -10.19 -0.92 -20.79
N HIS A 76 -10.29 -0.41 -19.55
CA HIS A 76 -10.22 1.02 -19.27
C HIS A 76 -8.97 1.34 -18.45
N LEU A 77 -8.09 2.16 -19.02
CA LEU A 77 -6.80 2.53 -18.45
C LEU A 77 -6.71 4.05 -18.28
N SER A 78 -6.09 4.47 -17.19
CA SER A 78 -5.60 5.82 -16.95
C SER A 78 -4.07 5.82 -16.96
N VAL A 79 -3.47 6.90 -17.45
CA VAL A 79 -2.01 7.07 -17.49
C VAL A 79 -1.59 8.01 -16.38
N GLU A 80 -0.56 7.63 -15.64
CA GLU A 80 0.21 8.50 -14.77
C GLU A 80 1.57 8.77 -15.41
N THR A 81 1.86 10.04 -15.68
CA THR A 81 3.11 10.45 -16.35
C THR A 81 4.05 11.02 -15.30
N SER A 82 5.17 10.33 -15.05
CA SER A 82 6.27 10.88 -14.27
C SER A 82 7.19 11.67 -15.20
N TYR A 83 7.17 13.00 -15.06
CA TYR A 83 8.02 13.92 -15.80
C TYR A 83 9.11 14.45 -14.87
N MET A 84 10.35 14.00 -15.08
CA MET A 84 11.51 14.50 -14.36
C MET A 84 12.41 15.26 -15.33
N GLN A 85 12.49 16.57 -15.16
CA GLN A 85 13.43 17.42 -15.88
C GLN A 85 14.65 17.68 -15.01
N HIS A 86 15.81 17.24 -15.46
CA HIS A 86 17.08 17.53 -14.81
C HIS A 86 17.53 18.97 -15.13
N GLU A 87 18.30 19.58 -14.24
CA GLU A 87 18.90 20.92 -14.42
C GLU A 87 19.76 21.01 -15.69
N SER A 88 20.28 19.89 -16.19
CA SER A 88 21.02 19.79 -17.45
C SER A 88 20.13 19.88 -18.71
N GLY A 89 18.82 20.10 -18.57
CA GLY A 89 17.84 20.08 -19.67
C GLY A 89 17.47 18.68 -20.17
N ARG A 90 17.98 17.60 -19.56
CA ARG A 90 17.57 16.23 -19.90
C ARG A 90 16.20 15.94 -19.28
N VAL A 91 15.28 15.47 -20.13
CA VAL A 91 13.95 15.06 -19.72
C VAL A 91 13.88 13.55 -19.63
N HIS A 92 13.49 13.02 -18.48
CA HIS A 92 13.16 11.62 -18.30
C HIS A 92 11.65 11.51 -18.09
N THR A 93 10.95 10.91 -19.05
CA THR A 93 9.51 10.62 -18.97
C THR A 93 9.27 9.13 -18.78
N GLN A 94 8.44 8.78 -17.81
CA GLN A 94 7.93 7.43 -17.63
C GLN A 94 6.40 7.47 -17.62
N PHE A 95 5.78 6.49 -18.29
CA PHE A 95 4.34 6.34 -18.36
C PHE A 95 3.94 5.06 -17.63
N ASP A 96 3.21 5.19 -16.54
CA ASP A 96 2.67 4.07 -15.79
C ASP A 96 1.16 3.97 -16.06
N PHE A 97 0.70 2.77 -16.40
CA PHE A 97 -0.71 2.50 -16.70
C PHE A 97 -1.41 1.92 -15.46
N HIS A 98 -2.53 2.53 -15.10
CA HIS A 98 -3.38 2.09 -14.00
C HIS A 98 -4.82 1.91 -14.48
N PRO A 99 -5.64 1.07 -13.83
CA PRO A 99 -7.05 0.96 -14.16
C PRO A 99 -7.76 2.32 -14.01
N SER A 100 -8.56 2.71 -15.01
CA SER A 100 -9.32 3.96 -14.92
C SER A 100 -10.36 3.90 -13.78
N PRO A 101 -10.88 5.06 -13.32
CA PRO A 101 -12.06 5.07 -12.46
C PRO A 101 -13.21 4.27 -13.09
N GLY A 102 -13.89 3.46 -12.29
CA GLY A 102 -14.91 2.53 -12.76
C GLY A 102 -14.86 1.16 -12.07
N ASN A 103 -15.59 0.21 -12.65
CA ASN A 103 -15.73 -1.15 -12.13
C ASN A 103 -14.83 -2.12 -12.89
N HIS A 104 -14.05 -2.89 -12.15
CA HIS A 104 -13.14 -3.92 -12.66
C HIS A 104 -13.40 -5.23 -11.92
N ILE A 105 -13.12 -6.35 -12.58
CA ILE A 105 -13.25 -7.68 -11.99
C ILE A 105 -11.89 -8.36 -12.09
N ILE A 106 -11.42 -8.88 -10.96
CA ILE A 106 -10.17 -9.63 -10.86
C ILE A 106 -10.43 -11.01 -10.30
N TRP A 107 -9.60 -11.97 -10.71
CA TRP A 107 -9.62 -13.33 -10.19
C TRP A 107 -8.43 -13.54 -9.25
N TYR A 108 -8.70 -13.78 -7.97
CA TYR A 108 -7.67 -13.95 -6.94
C TYR A 108 -8.09 -15.01 -5.92
N GLY A 109 -7.20 -15.94 -5.57
CA GLY A 109 -7.47 -16.95 -4.54
C GLY A 109 -8.71 -17.83 -4.81
N ARG A 110 -8.98 -18.15 -6.10
CA ARG A 110 -10.19 -18.87 -6.57
C ARG A 110 -11.51 -18.14 -6.31
N LYS A 111 -11.47 -16.82 -6.11
CA LYS A 111 -12.66 -15.97 -5.92
C LYS A 111 -12.64 -14.81 -6.91
N TRP A 112 -13.82 -14.43 -7.38
CA TRP A 112 -14.03 -13.19 -8.12
C TRP A 112 -14.08 -12.03 -7.12
N ILE A 113 -13.25 -11.03 -7.34
CA ILE A 113 -13.25 -9.79 -6.56
C ILE A 113 -13.60 -8.66 -7.50
N ARG A 114 -14.64 -7.91 -7.17
CA ARG A 114 -14.99 -6.67 -7.85
C ARG A 114 -14.17 -5.55 -7.23
N VAL A 115 -13.49 -4.78 -8.06
CA VAL A 115 -12.70 -3.61 -7.68
C VAL A 115 -13.37 -2.39 -8.29
N GLU A 116 -13.81 -1.47 -7.46
CA GLU A 116 -14.48 -0.25 -7.89
C GLU A 116 -13.63 0.95 -7.49
N ARG A 117 -13.16 1.72 -8.48
CA ARG A 117 -12.43 2.97 -8.24
C ARG A 117 -13.37 4.14 -8.45
N THR A 118 -13.65 4.87 -7.38
CA THR A 118 -14.53 6.04 -7.37
C THR A 118 -13.71 7.32 -7.23
N ARG A 119 -14.04 8.34 -8.01
CA ARG A 119 -13.46 9.68 -7.93
C ARG A 119 -14.57 10.67 -7.62
N GLU A 120 -14.48 11.30 -6.47
CA GLU A 120 -15.43 12.34 -6.07
C GLU A 120 -15.04 13.67 -6.72
N LYS A 121 -16.01 14.30 -7.41
CA LYS A 121 -15.76 15.53 -8.18
C LYS A 121 -15.83 16.81 -7.34
N GLN A 122 -16.43 16.74 -6.15
CA GLN A 122 -16.72 17.92 -5.32
C GLN A 122 -15.69 18.15 -4.21
N MET A 123 -14.96 17.12 -3.80
CA MET A 123 -13.94 17.22 -2.77
C MET A 123 -12.56 17.14 -3.40
N VAL A 124 -11.77 18.19 -3.19
CA VAL A 124 -10.37 18.27 -3.59
C VAL A 124 -9.55 18.41 -2.33
N ASP A 125 -8.48 17.64 -2.22
CA ASP A 125 -7.57 17.78 -1.10
C ASP A 125 -6.84 19.13 -1.21
N LEU A 126 -6.87 19.90 -0.13
CA LEU A 126 -6.38 21.27 -0.08
C LEU A 126 -4.86 21.33 -0.28
N HIS A 127 -4.14 20.26 0.04
CA HIS A 127 -2.68 20.19 -0.05
C HIS A 127 -2.14 19.73 -1.40
N THR A 128 -2.81 18.76 -2.06
CA THR A 128 -2.32 18.16 -3.31
C THR A 128 -3.07 18.66 -4.54
N GLY A 129 -4.22 19.31 -4.36
CA GLY A 129 -5.09 19.70 -5.48
C GLY A 129 -5.67 18.50 -6.24
N THR A 130 -5.48 17.27 -5.72
CA THR A 130 -6.03 16.06 -6.32
C THR A 130 -7.44 15.82 -5.79
N PRO A 131 -8.36 15.39 -6.64
CA PRO A 131 -9.70 15.00 -6.19
C PRO A 131 -9.62 13.79 -5.29
N TRP A 132 -10.57 13.69 -4.38
CA TRP A 132 -10.70 12.54 -3.50
C TRP A 132 -11.00 11.27 -4.32
N GLU A 133 -10.19 10.24 -4.15
CA GLU A 133 -10.37 8.95 -4.81
C GLU A 133 -10.43 7.85 -3.76
N SER A 134 -11.19 6.79 -4.03
CA SER A 134 -11.20 5.59 -3.21
C SER A 134 -11.27 4.35 -4.08
N VAL A 135 -10.65 3.27 -3.62
CA VAL A 135 -10.74 1.94 -4.24
C VAL A 135 -11.47 1.03 -3.29
N THR A 136 -12.56 0.44 -3.76
CA THR A 136 -13.39 -0.50 -3.01
C THR A 136 -13.26 -1.90 -3.58
N PHE A 137 -12.79 -2.85 -2.77
CA PHE A 137 -12.76 -4.26 -3.10
C PHE A 137 -14.00 -4.95 -2.52
N THR A 138 -14.76 -5.65 -3.34
CA THR A 138 -15.93 -6.44 -2.94
C THR A 138 -15.71 -7.90 -3.32
N ALA A 139 -15.72 -8.79 -2.33
CA ALA A 139 -15.56 -10.23 -2.54
C ALA A 139 -16.78 -11.00 -2.00
N LEU A 140 -17.08 -12.13 -2.62
CA LEU A 140 -18.11 -13.05 -2.13
C LEU A 140 -17.55 -13.88 -0.95
N GLY A 141 -18.34 -13.99 0.12
CA GLY A 141 -18.01 -14.77 1.32
C GLY A 141 -17.81 -13.91 2.57
N ARG A 142 -17.36 -14.54 3.66
CA ARG A 142 -17.13 -13.92 4.97
C ARG A 142 -15.67 -13.95 5.44
N ASP A 143 -14.78 -14.36 4.55
CA ASP A 143 -13.37 -14.48 4.84
C ASP A 143 -12.66 -13.14 4.61
N ARG A 144 -12.25 -12.48 5.69
CA ARG A 144 -11.49 -11.23 5.66
C ARG A 144 -10.00 -11.43 5.34
N GLN A 145 -9.47 -12.66 5.49
CA GLN A 145 -8.04 -12.93 5.30
C GLN A 145 -7.59 -12.69 3.87
N ILE A 146 -8.50 -12.83 2.90
CA ILE A 146 -8.20 -12.52 1.51
C ILE A 146 -7.72 -11.07 1.32
N PHE A 147 -8.31 -10.11 2.02
CA PHE A 147 -7.92 -8.71 1.91
C PHE A 147 -6.60 -8.42 2.61
N PHE A 148 -6.34 -9.08 3.74
CA PHE A 148 -5.03 -9.00 4.39
C PHE A 148 -3.92 -9.52 3.48
N ASN A 149 -4.15 -10.66 2.80
CA ASN A 149 -3.19 -11.22 1.86
C ASN A 149 -2.95 -10.27 0.67
N ILE A 150 -4.00 -9.67 0.10
CA ILE A 150 -3.87 -8.69 -0.99
C ILE A 150 -3.06 -7.46 -0.54
N LEU A 151 -3.37 -6.90 0.64
CA LEU A 151 -2.63 -5.76 1.18
C LEU A 151 -1.16 -6.10 1.44
N GLN A 152 -0.89 -7.31 1.96
CA GLN A 152 0.46 -7.77 2.21
C GLN A 152 1.25 -7.95 0.91
N GLU A 153 0.65 -8.60 -0.11
CA GLU A 153 1.26 -8.75 -1.43
C GLU A 153 1.51 -7.40 -2.12
N ALA A 154 0.55 -6.46 -2.01
CA ALA A 154 0.70 -5.11 -2.55
C ALA A 154 1.86 -4.36 -1.88
N ARG A 155 1.97 -4.48 -0.55
CA ARG A 155 3.11 -3.94 0.21
C ARG A 155 4.42 -4.57 -0.23
N GLU A 156 4.48 -5.89 -0.36
CA GLU A 156 5.69 -6.59 -0.81
C GLU A 156 6.08 -6.21 -2.25
N LEU A 157 5.12 -5.98 -3.14
CA LEU A 157 5.37 -5.49 -4.48
C LEU A 157 5.97 -4.07 -4.46
N ALA A 158 5.40 -3.18 -3.65
CA ALA A 158 5.89 -1.82 -3.49
C ALA A 158 7.30 -1.78 -2.88
N LEU A 159 7.56 -2.57 -1.84
CA LEU A 159 8.89 -2.69 -1.22
C LEU A 159 9.94 -3.28 -2.17
N LYS A 160 9.53 -4.11 -3.14
CA LYS A 160 10.45 -4.62 -4.19
C LYS A 160 10.77 -3.56 -5.25
N GLN A 161 9.85 -2.64 -5.53
CA GLN A 161 10.08 -1.52 -6.45
C GLN A 161 10.90 -0.39 -5.81
N GLU A 162 10.72 -0.16 -4.52
CA GLU A 162 11.58 0.75 -3.76
C GLU A 162 12.96 0.09 -3.56
N GLU A 163 13.87 0.32 -4.51
CA GLU A 163 15.30 0.13 -4.27
C GLU A 163 15.67 0.98 -3.05
N GLY A 164 15.82 0.34 -1.89
CA GLY A 164 16.16 1.08 -0.69
C GLY A 164 17.46 1.83 -0.91
N ARG A 165 17.47 3.11 -0.55
CA ARG A 165 18.65 3.98 -0.69
C ARG A 165 19.31 4.15 0.66
N THR A 166 20.63 4.23 0.67
CA THR A 166 21.43 4.52 1.87
C THR A 166 21.67 6.01 1.92
N VAL A 167 21.15 6.67 2.95
CA VAL A 167 21.39 8.10 3.20
C VAL A 167 22.67 8.25 4.02
N MET A 168 23.54 9.16 3.58
CA MET A 168 24.76 9.52 4.29
C MET A 168 24.49 10.81 5.07
N TYR A 169 24.93 10.89 6.31
CA TYR A 169 24.90 12.09 7.13
C TYR A 169 26.33 12.51 7.46
N THR A 170 26.56 13.81 7.54
CA THR A 170 27.83 14.39 8.01
C THR A 170 27.53 15.36 9.15
N ALA A 171 28.46 15.47 10.10
CA ALA A 171 28.39 16.49 11.12
C ALA A 171 28.72 17.87 10.51
N LEU A 172 27.85 18.85 10.72
CA LEU A 172 28.04 20.26 10.38
C LEU A 172 27.82 21.07 11.65
N GLY A 173 28.93 21.38 12.35
CA GLY A 173 28.87 21.93 13.71
C GLY A 173 28.27 20.92 14.69
N ALA A 174 27.19 21.29 15.37
CA ALA A 174 26.48 20.42 16.33
C ALA A 174 25.33 19.61 15.72
N GLU A 175 25.02 19.78 14.43
CA GLU A 175 23.88 19.14 13.77
C GLU A 175 24.30 18.09 12.73
N TRP A 176 23.49 17.05 12.57
CA TRP A 176 23.62 16.07 11.50
C TRP A 176 22.84 16.53 10.27
N ARG A 177 23.52 16.65 9.13
CA ARG A 177 22.87 17.00 7.85
C ARG A 177 23.10 15.92 6.80
N PRO A 178 22.10 15.67 5.91
CA PRO A 178 22.28 14.72 4.83
C PRO A 178 23.38 15.21 3.89
N PHE A 179 24.28 14.30 3.51
CA PHE A 179 25.42 14.56 2.65
C PHE A 179 25.22 13.91 1.28
N GLY A 180 25.00 14.75 0.28
CA GLY A 180 24.79 14.33 -1.10
C GLY A 180 23.46 13.61 -1.32
N PHE A 181 23.32 12.97 -2.49
CA PHE A 181 22.12 12.22 -2.84
C PHE A 181 22.11 10.84 -2.18
N PRO A 182 20.92 10.30 -1.81
CA PRO A 182 20.79 8.94 -1.32
C PRO A 182 21.39 7.94 -2.31
N ARG A 183 22.34 7.12 -1.83
CA ARG A 183 23.10 6.19 -2.68
C ARG A 183 22.32 4.88 -2.83
N ARG A 184 22.44 4.22 -3.98
CA ARG A 184 21.91 2.86 -4.14
C ARG A 184 22.60 1.92 -3.14
N ARG A 185 21.84 0.98 -2.58
CA ARG A 185 22.38 -0.07 -1.71
C ARG A 185 23.46 -0.86 -2.45
N ARG A 186 24.61 -1.01 -1.82
CA ARG A 186 25.69 -1.87 -2.32
C ARG A 186 25.46 -3.28 -1.80
N PRO A 187 25.30 -4.31 -2.65
CA PRO A 187 25.09 -5.66 -2.16
C PRO A 187 26.33 -6.16 -1.42
N LEU A 188 26.14 -6.89 -0.32
CA LEU A 188 27.23 -7.47 0.49
C LEU A 188 28.17 -8.34 -0.35
N SER A 189 27.63 -9.08 -1.32
CA SER A 189 28.40 -9.92 -2.25
C SER A 189 29.39 -9.15 -3.14
N SER A 190 29.22 -7.83 -3.29
CA SER A 190 30.19 -7.00 -4.04
C SER A 190 31.46 -6.68 -3.26
N VAL A 191 31.52 -7.03 -1.97
CA VAL A 191 32.68 -6.81 -1.11
C VAL A 191 33.21 -8.18 -0.70
N VAL A 192 34.30 -8.59 -1.36
CA VAL A 192 34.95 -9.88 -1.08
C VAL A 192 35.95 -9.68 0.07
N LEU A 193 35.67 -10.31 1.20
CA LEU A 193 36.56 -10.40 2.36
C LEU A 193 37.05 -11.85 2.52
N GLU A 194 37.92 -12.09 3.50
CA GLU A 194 38.29 -13.46 3.87
C GLU A 194 37.06 -14.29 4.25
N ASN A 195 37.10 -15.58 3.88
CA ASN A 195 35.99 -16.51 4.07
C ASN A 195 35.54 -16.55 5.55
N GLY A 196 34.26 -16.31 5.80
CA GLY A 196 33.67 -16.37 7.14
C GLY A 196 33.75 -15.07 7.94
N VAL A 197 34.55 -14.07 7.53
CA VAL A 197 34.66 -12.81 8.27
C VAL A 197 33.39 -11.96 8.09
N ALA A 198 32.91 -11.86 6.85
CA ALA A 198 31.70 -11.10 6.53
C ALA A 198 30.47 -11.69 7.23
N GLU A 199 30.31 -13.02 7.16
CA GLU A 199 29.19 -13.76 7.74
C GLU A 199 29.15 -13.60 9.26
N ARG A 200 30.30 -13.78 9.94
CA ARG A 200 30.39 -13.60 11.40
C ARG A 200 29.96 -12.22 11.86
N ILE A 201 30.38 -11.17 11.16
CA ILE A 201 30.03 -9.79 11.53
C ILE A 201 28.53 -9.54 11.27
N VAL A 202 28.00 -10.00 10.14
CA VAL A 202 26.58 -9.85 9.80
C VAL A 202 25.70 -10.56 10.82
N ASP A 203 26.07 -11.77 11.24
CA ASP A 203 25.31 -12.55 12.20
C ASP A 203 25.35 -11.92 13.61
N ASP A 204 26.51 -11.43 14.06
CA ASP A 204 26.65 -10.70 15.34
C ASP A 204 25.77 -9.43 15.36
N VAL A 205 25.74 -8.67 14.26
CA VAL A 205 24.91 -7.47 14.15
C VAL A 205 23.42 -7.82 14.18
N LYS A 206 23.01 -8.88 13.47
CA LYS A 206 21.62 -9.35 13.47
C LYS A 206 21.18 -9.83 14.86
N GLU A 207 22.06 -10.54 15.57
CA GLU A 207 21.82 -10.98 16.95
C GLU A 207 21.67 -9.78 17.88
N PHE A 208 22.57 -8.79 17.77
CA PHE A 208 22.49 -7.56 18.55
C PHE A 208 21.15 -6.84 18.35
N ILE A 209 20.73 -6.64 17.09
CA ILE A 209 19.46 -5.98 16.75
C ILE A 209 18.25 -6.80 17.23
N GLY A 210 18.33 -8.13 17.16
CA GLY A 210 17.25 -9.04 17.53
C GLY A 210 17.04 -9.20 19.05
N ASN A 211 18.00 -8.80 19.88
CA ASN A 211 17.98 -9.09 21.32
C ASN A 211 18.09 -7.84 22.24
N PRO A 212 17.24 -6.80 22.06
CA PRO A 212 17.29 -5.60 22.92
C PRO A 212 16.88 -5.88 24.39
N LYS A 213 16.06 -6.92 24.60
CA LYS A 213 15.55 -7.28 25.93
C LYS A 213 16.66 -7.78 26.85
N TRP A 214 17.61 -8.57 26.34
CA TRP A 214 18.73 -9.09 27.13
C TRP A 214 19.59 -8.00 27.77
N TYR A 215 19.80 -6.87 27.06
CA TYR A 215 20.53 -5.70 27.55
C TYR A 215 19.74 -4.93 28.61
N THR A 216 18.44 -4.76 28.36
CA THR A 216 17.52 -4.04 29.25
C THR A 216 17.39 -4.75 30.60
N ASP A 217 17.18 -6.07 30.58
CA ASP A 217 17.01 -6.89 31.78
C ASP A 217 18.27 -6.90 32.68
N ARG A 218 19.44 -6.63 32.10
CA ARG A 218 20.73 -6.58 32.81
C ARG A 218 21.20 -5.17 33.17
N GLY A 219 20.45 -4.13 32.77
CA GLY A 219 20.85 -2.73 32.96
C GLY A 219 22.11 -2.33 32.17
N ILE A 220 22.46 -3.06 31.10
CA ILE A 220 23.63 -2.76 30.27
C ILE A 220 23.21 -1.78 29.17
N PRO A 221 23.94 -0.66 28.95
CA PRO A 221 23.66 0.25 27.85
C PRO A 221 23.63 -0.49 26.50
N TYR A 222 22.54 -0.35 25.75
CA TYR A 222 22.34 -0.99 24.45
C TYR A 222 23.21 -0.33 23.35
N ARG A 223 24.50 -0.66 23.35
CA ARG A 223 25.51 -0.16 22.42
C ARG A 223 26.48 -1.27 22.03
N ARG A 224 26.85 -1.32 20.75
CA ARG A 224 27.82 -2.27 20.18
C ARG A 224 28.81 -1.52 19.31
N GLY A 225 30.10 -1.74 19.54
CA GLY A 225 31.19 -1.12 18.79
C GLY A 225 31.97 -2.16 18.00
N TYR A 226 32.35 -1.82 16.76
CA TYR A 226 33.15 -2.69 15.88
C TYR A 226 34.42 -1.97 15.47
N LEU A 227 35.55 -2.69 15.50
CA LEU A 227 36.84 -2.19 15.03
C LEU A 227 37.29 -3.01 13.82
N LEU A 228 37.26 -2.39 12.64
CA LEU A 228 37.80 -2.98 11.41
C LEU A 228 39.21 -2.41 11.16
N TYR A 229 40.23 -3.26 11.22
CA TYR A 229 41.63 -2.87 10.99
C TYR A 229 42.25 -3.66 9.83
N GLY A 230 43.36 -3.15 9.29
CA GLY A 230 44.09 -3.75 8.16
C GLY A 230 44.64 -2.69 7.21
N PRO A 231 45.41 -3.09 6.17
CA PRO A 231 46.02 -2.16 5.22
C PRO A 231 45.02 -1.20 4.55
N PRO A 232 45.43 0.01 4.14
CA PRO A 232 44.57 0.89 3.35
C PRO A 232 44.17 0.20 2.05
N GLY A 233 42.91 0.39 1.62
CA GLY A 233 42.40 -0.22 0.39
C GLY A 233 41.76 -1.62 0.53
N CYS A 234 41.82 -2.27 1.69
CA CYS A 234 41.20 -3.61 1.91
C CYS A 234 39.66 -3.61 2.04
N GLY A 235 38.95 -2.64 1.47
CA GLY A 235 37.48 -2.67 1.42
C GLY A 235 36.71 -2.40 2.74
N LYS A 236 37.37 -2.03 3.85
CA LYS A 236 36.71 -1.76 5.15
C LYS A 236 35.51 -0.79 5.05
N SER A 237 35.71 0.40 4.49
CA SER A 237 34.63 1.39 4.32
C SER A 237 33.55 0.94 3.34
N SER A 238 33.95 0.17 2.31
CA SER A 238 33.03 -0.45 1.36
C SER A 238 32.13 -1.49 2.04
N PHE A 239 32.70 -2.30 2.94
CA PHE A 239 31.96 -3.28 3.73
C PHE A 239 30.95 -2.61 4.66
N ILE A 240 31.34 -1.55 5.37
CA ILE A 240 30.43 -0.77 6.22
C ILE A 240 29.25 -0.21 5.38
N THR A 241 29.54 0.29 4.18
CA THR A 241 28.50 0.81 3.28
C THR A 241 27.53 -0.28 2.82
N ALA A 242 28.05 -1.47 2.50
CA ALA A 242 27.24 -2.60 2.10
C ALA A 242 26.41 -3.15 3.28
N LEU A 243 27.00 -3.25 4.47
CA LEU A 243 26.34 -3.70 5.69
C LEU A 243 25.19 -2.77 6.10
N ALA A 244 25.40 -1.45 6.09
CA ALA A 244 24.34 -0.49 6.36
C ALA A 244 23.21 -0.58 5.33
N GLY A 245 23.56 -0.80 4.06
CA GLY A 245 22.60 -1.01 2.98
C GLY A 245 21.74 -2.27 3.18
N GLU A 246 22.34 -3.38 3.59
CA GLU A 246 21.65 -4.64 3.88
C GLU A 246 20.67 -4.50 5.05
N LEU A 247 21.10 -3.82 6.12
CA LEU A 247 20.28 -3.60 7.32
C LEU A 247 19.24 -2.47 7.14
N GLY A 248 19.32 -1.70 6.06
CA GLY A 248 18.44 -0.57 5.80
C GLY A 248 18.71 0.66 6.69
N TYR A 249 19.91 0.78 7.26
CA TYR A 249 20.31 1.93 8.08
C TYR A 249 20.98 3.03 7.25
N SER A 250 20.91 4.26 7.75
CA SER A 250 21.74 5.37 7.30
C SER A 250 23.14 5.31 7.91
N ILE A 251 24.09 6.01 7.30
CA ILE A 251 25.48 6.08 7.77
C ILE A 251 25.78 7.51 8.21
N CYS A 252 26.26 7.66 9.44
CA CYS A 252 26.71 8.95 9.97
C CYS A 252 28.23 8.99 9.95
N LEU A 253 28.80 9.81 9.06
CA LEU A 253 30.24 10.00 8.91
C LEU A 253 30.70 11.14 9.82
N MET A 254 31.69 10.86 10.66
CA MET A 254 32.34 11.84 11.53
C MET A 254 33.84 11.71 11.38
N SER A 255 34.51 12.81 11.04
CA SER A 255 35.97 12.88 11.06
C SER A 255 36.43 13.47 12.38
N LEU A 256 37.21 12.73 13.16
CA LEU A 256 37.76 13.19 14.44
C LEU A 256 38.82 14.31 14.29
N SER A 257 39.27 14.57 13.05
CA SER A 257 40.25 15.61 12.75
C SER A 257 39.63 16.99 12.51
N ASP A 258 38.30 17.10 12.53
CA ASP A 258 37.61 18.37 12.29
C ASP A 258 37.87 19.34 13.45
N ARG A 259 38.35 20.55 13.13
CA ARG A 259 38.66 21.59 14.13
C ARG A 259 37.42 22.10 14.87
N SER A 260 36.23 21.82 14.34
CA SER A 260 34.95 22.19 14.95
C SER A 260 34.46 21.21 16.02
N LEU A 261 35.15 20.08 16.24
CA LEU A 261 34.83 19.13 17.30
C LEU A 261 35.36 19.64 18.65
N TYR A 262 34.48 20.28 19.41
CA TYR A 262 34.74 20.62 20.81
C TYR A 262 34.12 19.54 21.70
N CYS A 263 34.93 18.98 22.61
CA CYS A 263 34.38 18.18 23.69
C CYS A 263 33.76 19.15 24.71
N PHE A 264 32.44 19.32 24.67
CA PHE A 264 31.70 19.95 25.76
C PHE A 264 31.76 19.00 26.96
N TYR A 265 32.77 19.15 27.82
CA TYR A 265 32.70 18.64 29.18
C TYR A 265 31.66 19.48 29.93
N LEU A 266 30.52 18.86 30.24
CA LEU A 266 29.58 19.30 31.27
C LEU A 266 29.91 18.55 32.56
#